data_AF-A0A933FMH6-F1
#
_entry.id   AF-A0A933FMH6-F1
#
_cell.length_a   1.000
_cell.length_b   1.000
_cell.length_c   1.000
_cell.angle_alpha   90.00
_cell.angle_beta   90.00
_cell.angle_gamma   90.00
#
_symmetry.space_group_name_H-M   'P 1'
#
loop_
_entity.id
_entity.type
_entity.pdbx_description
1 polymer ?
#
loop_
_entity_poly.entity_id
_entity_poly.type
_entity_poly.pdbx_seq_one_letter_code
_entity_poly.pdbx_strand_id
1 'polypeptide(L)'
;MKLRVVGRPLARIEGPEKVSGKTRYTADVELPGMIWGKCLRSPFAHARILRIDTSEARKLKGVVAVLTGEDLPSYRVGLRLQDIPVLARGKVRFVGDKVAAVAAEDRD
;
A
#
# COMPACT_ATOMS: atom_id res chain seq x y z
N MET A 1 -16.26 -40.76 24.35
CA MET A 1 -16.25 -40.91 22.88
C MET A 1 -14.99 -40.25 22.33
N LYS A 2 -14.13 -40.96 21.60
CA LYS A 2 -12.84 -40.41 21.11
C LYS A 2 -13.06 -39.78 19.73
N LEU A 3 -12.86 -38.47 19.62
CA LEU A 3 -13.04 -37.73 18.36
C LEU A 3 -11.84 -37.95 17.42
N ARG A 4 -12.12 -37.97 16.11
CA ARG A 4 -11.13 -38.22 15.06
C ARG A 4 -10.19 -37.03 14.83
N VAL A 5 -10.69 -35.80 15.00
CA VAL A 5 -9.99 -34.55 14.67
C VAL A 5 -9.81 -33.66 15.90
N VAL A 6 -10.90 -33.41 16.64
CA VAL A 6 -10.88 -32.53 17.82
C VAL A 6 -9.97 -33.13 18.90
N GLY A 7 -9.05 -32.30 19.42
CA GLY A 7 -8.08 -32.70 20.44
C GLY A 7 -6.88 -33.51 19.93
N ARG A 8 -6.65 -33.57 18.61
CA ARG A 8 -5.49 -34.27 18.01
C ARG A 8 -4.44 -33.27 17.50
N PRO A 9 -3.13 -33.57 17.63
CA PRO A 9 -2.05 -32.73 17.11
C PRO A 9 -1.84 -32.99 15.62
N LEU A 10 -2.80 -32.58 14.79
CA LEU A 10 -2.70 -32.73 13.34
C LEU A 10 -1.80 -31.64 12.74
N ALA A 11 -1.09 -31.99 11.67
CA ALA A 11 -0.32 -31.03 10.89
C ALA A 11 -1.27 -30.00 10.26
N ARG A 12 -0.76 -28.78 10.07
CA ARG A 12 -1.50 -27.72 9.38
C ARG A 12 -1.67 -28.06 7.90
N ILE A 13 -2.89 -27.83 7.39
CA ILE A 13 -3.26 -28.14 6.00
C ILE A 13 -2.34 -27.39 5.02
N GLU A 14 -2.04 -26.13 5.32
CA GLU A 14 -1.20 -25.29 4.48
C GLU A 14 0.32 -25.49 4.71
N GLY A 15 0.70 -26.33 5.67
CA GLY A 15 2.09 -26.55 6.08
C GLY A 15 3.00 -26.96 4.92
N PRO A 16 2.69 -28.05 4.19
CA PRO A 16 3.53 -28.53 3.10
C PRO A 16 3.80 -27.49 2.00
N GLU A 17 2.82 -26.67 1.63
CA GLU A 17 2.98 -25.65 0.59
C GLU A 17 3.83 -24.47 1.07
N LYS A 18 3.64 -24.03 2.32
CA LYS A 18 4.42 -22.93 2.89
C LYS A 18 5.89 -23.29 3.05
N VAL A 19 6.19 -24.50 3.54
CA VAL A 19 7.59 -24.94 3.75
C VAL A 19 8.31 -25.29 2.45
N SER A 20 7.56 -25.52 1.36
CA SER A 20 8.13 -25.81 0.04
C SER A 20 8.21 -24.60 -0.88
N GLY A 21 7.78 -23.41 -0.42
CA GLY A 21 7.73 -22.20 -1.25
C GLY A 21 6.66 -22.23 -2.34
N LYS A 22 5.71 -23.16 -2.28
CA LYS A 22 4.61 -23.29 -3.26
C LYS A 22 3.45 -22.34 -2.98
N THR A 23 3.29 -21.91 -1.73
CA THR A 23 2.27 -20.93 -1.38
C THR A 23 2.59 -19.60 -2.05
N ARG A 24 1.67 -19.12 -2.90
CA ARG A 24 1.77 -17.80 -3.54
C ARG A 24 1.24 -16.71 -2.63
N TYR A 25 2.00 -15.64 -2.48
CA TYR A 25 1.63 -14.41 -1.81
C TYR A 25 1.33 -13.32 -2.83
N THR A 26 0.77 -12.20 -2.37
CA THR A 26 0.46 -11.05 -3.24
C THR A 26 1.68 -10.50 -3.96
N ALA A 27 2.86 -10.63 -3.38
CA ALA A 27 4.12 -10.20 -4.00
C ALA A 27 4.61 -11.14 -5.11
N ASP A 28 4.09 -12.38 -5.20
CA ASP A 28 4.47 -13.38 -6.22
C ASP A 28 3.52 -13.33 -7.44
N VAL A 29 2.69 -12.28 -7.53
CA VAL A 29 1.70 -12.11 -8.59
C VAL A 29 2.22 -11.07 -9.56
N GLU A 30 2.41 -11.49 -10.81
CA GLU A 30 2.65 -10.63 -11.96
C GLU A 30 1.48 -10.79 -12.94
N LEU A 31 0.97 -9.67 -13.44
CA LEU A 31 -0.13 -9.63 -14.40
C LEU A 31 0.31 -8.89 -15.68
N PRO A 32 -0.23 -9.25 -16.85
CA PRO A 32 0.03 -8.50 -18.07
C PRO A 32 -0.33 -7.01 -17.90
N GLY A 33 0.61 -6.12 -18.21
CA GLY A 33 0.44 -4.67 -18.06
C GLY A 33 0.44 -4.15 -16.61
N MET A 34 0.92 -4.95 -15.65
CA MET A 34 1.07 -4.50 -14.26
C MET A 34 2.03 -3.30 -14.17
N ILE A 35 1.64 -2.30 -13.38
CA ILE A 35 2.47 -1.14 -13.03
C ILE A 35 2.72 -1.11 -11.52
N TRP A 36 3.78 -0.44 -11.11
CA TRP A 36 4.27 -0.40 -9.74
C TRP A 36 3.87 0.89 -9.04
N GLY A 37 3.25 0.75 -7.87
CA GLY A 37 2.86 1.87 -7.01
C GLY A 37 3.85 2.11 -5.87
N LYS A 38 4.33 3.35 -5.70
CA LYS A 38 5.11 3.79 -4.52
C LYS A 38 4.50 5.06 -3.92
N CYS A 39 4.50 5.17 -2.60
CA CYS A 39 4.02 6.36 -1.88
C CYS A 39 5.18 7.16 -1.31
N LEU A 40 5.20 8.47 -1.57
CA LEU A 40 6.05 9.41 -0.85
C LEU A 40 5.44 9.65 0.54
N ARG A 41 6.29 9.62 1.56
CA ARG A 41 5.88 9.72 2.97
C ARG A 41 6.51 10.92 3.66
N SER A 42 5.75 11.51 4.56
CA SER A 42 6.18 12.64 5.38
C SER A 42 7.34 12.25 6.31
N PRO A 43 8.44 13.03 6.35
CA PRO A 43 9.46 12.89 7.39
C PRO A 43 9.05 13.62 8.69
N PHE A 44 7.98 14.42 8.68
CA PHE A 44 7.56 15.23 9.81
C PHE A 44 6.43 14.58 10.60
N ALA A 45 6.48 14.71 11.92
CA ALA A 45 5.44 14.22 12.82
C ALA A 45 4.13 15.02 12.71
N HIS A 46 4.18 16.32 12.49
CA HIS A 46 2.99 17.15 12.23
C HIS A 46 3.43 18.44 11.54
N ALA A 47 2.89 18.72 10.35
CA ALA A 47 3.26 19.89 9.56
C ALA A 47 2.15 20.24 8.56
N ARG A 48 2.06 21.52 8.17
CA ARG A 48 1.20 21.94 7.07
C ARG A 48 1.89 21.64 5.74
N ILE A 49 1.14 21.12 4.78
CA ILE A 49 1.60 20.95 3.40
C ILE A 49 1.34 22.27 2.69
N LEU A 50 2.40 23.02 2.40
CA LEU A 50 2.28 24.30 1.68
C LEU A 50 2.17 24.06 0.16
N ARG A 51 2.98 23.15 -0.37
CA ARG A 51 3.02 22.79 -1.78
C ARG A 51 3.65 21.42 -1.96
N ILE A 52 3.17 20.67 -2.95
CA ILE A 52 3.83 19.48 -3.50
C ILE A 52 4.04 19.75 -4.98
N ASP A 53 5.29 19.77 -5.43
CA ASP A 53 5.61 19.89 -6.85
C ASP A 53 5.75 18.49 -7.47
N THR A 54 4.94 18.21 -8.49
CA THR A 54 4.93 16.90 -9.19
C THR A 54 5.52 16.99 -10.59
N SER A 55 5.97 18.17 -11.02
CA SER A 55 6.37 18.43 -12.41
C SER A 55 7.50 17.53 -12.89
N GLU A 56 8.57 17.39 -12.12
CA GLU A 56 9.73 16.55 -12.50
C GLU A 56 9.38 15.07 -12.52
N ALA A 57 8.64 14.59 -11.51
CA ALA A 57 8.22 13.19 -11.45
C ALA A 57 7.35 12.79 -12.65
N ARG A 58 6.44 13.67 -13.10
CA ARG A 58 5.58 13.43 -14.27
C ARG A 58 6.33 13.39 -15.60
N LYS A 59 7.54 13.96 -15.67
CA LYS A 59 8.36 13.98 -16.89
C LYS A 59 9.23 12.73 -17.04
N LEU A 60 9.41 11.96 -15.97
CA LEU A 60 10.24 10.76 -16.01
C LEU A 60 9.62 9.71 -16.94
N LYS A 61 10.45 9.13 -17.80
CA LYS A 61 10.04 8.04 -18.69
C LYS A 61 9.54 6.85 -17.87
N GLY A 62 8.42 6.25 -18.27
CA GLY A 62 7.80 5.11 -17.59
C GLY A 62 6.91 5.49 -16.40
N VAL A 63 6.87 6.77 -15.98
CA VAL A 63 5.86 7.21 -15.01
C VAL A 63 4.51 7.37 -15.70
N VAL A 64 3.53 6.62 -15.22
CA VAL A 64 2.16 6.61 -15.75
C VAL A 64 1.29 7.62 -15.03
N ALA A 65 1.45 7.75 -13.71
CA ALA A 65 0.67 8.69 -12.90
C ALA A 65 1.44 9.19 -11.67
N VAL A 66 1.17 10.43 -11.30
CA VAL A 66 1.55 11.03 -10.01
C VAL A 66 0.30 11.65 -9.40
N LEU A 67 -0.05 11.24 -8.19
CA LEU A 67 -1.24 11.69 -7.46
C LEU A 67 -0.85 12.31 -6.12
N THR A 68 -1.55 13.36 -5.75
CA THR A 68 -1.46 14.04 -4.46
C THR A 68 -2.80 13.95 -3.72
N GLY A 69 -2.84 14.47 -2.50
CA GLY A 69 -4.10 14.61 -1.77
C GLY A 69 -5.16 15.38 -2.56
N GLU A 70 -4.80 16.30 -3.46
CA GLU A 70 -5.75 17.11 -4.24
C GLU A 70 -6.42 16.35 -5.39
N ASP A 71 -5.78 15.30 -5.91
CA ASP A 71 -6.31 14.49 -7.02
C ASP A 71 -7.35 13.45 -6.58
N LEU A 72 -7.55 13.30 -5.26
CA LEU A 72 -8.42 12.27 -4.68
C LEU A 72 -9.74 12.85 -4.16
N PRO A 73 -10.81 12.05 -4.10
CA PRO A 73 -12.05 12.45 -3.43
C PRO A 73 -11.84 12.83 -1.96
N SER A 74 -12.72 13.67 -1.43
CA SER A 74 -12.62 14.19 -0.05
C SER A 74 -13.05 13.21 1.04
N TYR A 75 -13.49 11.99 0.69
CA TYR A 75 -13.88 10.99 1.67
C TYR A 75 -12.67 10.50 2.47
N ARG A 76 -12.95 10.01 3.67
CA ARG A 76 -11.94 9.50 4.60
C ARG A 76 -12.14 8.01 4.82
N VAL A 77 -11.04 7.34 5.14
CA VAL A 77 -10.98 5.91 5.41
C VAL A 77 -10.70 5.67 6.89
N GLY A 78 -10.91 4.43 7.33
CA GLY A 78 -10.60 3.98 8.69
C GLY A 78 -11.61 2.92 9.14
N LEU A 79 -11.14 1.96 9.94
CA LEU A 79 -11.95 0.79 10.32
C LEU A 79 -13.05 1.14 11.34
N ARG A 80 -12.74 2.04 12.28
CA ARG A 80 -13.62 2.44 13.39
C ARG A 80 -14.11 3.87 13.27
N LEU A 81 -13.24 4.75 12.80
CA LEU A 81 -13.51 6.17 12.56
C LEU A 81 -12.99 6.52 11.17
N GLN A 82 -13.82 7.17 10.37
CA GLN A 82 -13.44 7.63 9.02
C GLN A 82 -12.79 9.00 9.11
N ASP A 83 -11.57 9.07 9.65
CA ASP A 83 -10.83 10.32 9.85
C ASP A 83 -9.49 10.38 9.09
N ILE A 84 -9.11 9.31 8.40
CA ILE A 84 -7.84 9.20 7.70
C ILE A 84 -8.03 9.56 6.22
N PRO A 85 -7.39 10.61 5.67
CA PRO A 85 -7.41 10.83 4.23
C PRO A 85 -6.57 9.75 3.52
N VAL A 86 -6.91 9.41 2.27
CA VAL A 86 -6.16 8.39 1.49
C VAL A 86 -4.70 8.84 1.28
N LEU A 87 -4.52 10.08 0.83
CA LEU A 87 -3.27 10.83 0.86
C LEU A 87 -3.49 12.12 1.65
N ALA A 88 -2.51 12.53 2.45
CA ALA A 88 -2.56 13.71 3.28
C ALA A 88 -2.89 14.96 2.45
N ARG A 89 -3.88 15.73 2.92
CA ARG A 89 -4.31 16.99 2.32
C ARG A 89 -4.21 18.11 3.35
N GLY A 90 -3.57 19.23 2.98
CA GLY A 90 -3.35 20.41 3.80
C GLY A 90 -2.38 20.26 4.98
N LYS A 91 -2.32 19.08 5.63
CA LYS A 91 -1.36 18.77 6.69
C LYS A 91 -1.11 17.27 6.84
N VAL A 92 0.07 16.94 7.35
CA VAL A 92 0.48 15.59 7.78
C VAL A 92 0.30 15.45 9.29
N ARG A 93 0.00 14.24 9.77
CA ARG A 93 -0.33 13.98 11.19
C ARG A 93 0.65 13.08 11.93
N PHE A 94 1.57 12.43 11.20
CA PHE A 94 2.61 11.57 11.77
C PHE A 94 3.75 11.37 10.76
N VAL A 95 4.91 10.89 11.26
CA VAL A 95 6.01 10.45 10.40
C VAL A 95 5.57 9.21 9.63
N GLY A 96 5.68 9.23 8.30
CA GLY A 96 5.19 8.14 7.46
C GLY A 96 3.82 8.40 6.81
N ASP A 97 3.16 9.52 7.14
CA ASP A 97 1.90 9.93 6.53
C ASP A 97 2.08 10.10 5.01
N LYS A 98 1.16 9.55 4.22
CA LYS A 98 1.33 9.43 2.76
C LYS A 98 0.97 10.76 2.11
N VAL A 99 1.91 11.42 1.44
CA VAL A 99 1.69 12.77 0.87
C VAL A 99 1.45 12.75 -0.64
N ALA A 100 2.02 11.77 -1.34
CA ALA A 100 1.84 11.57 -2.76
C ALA A 100 2.00 10.08 -3.12
N ALA A 101 1.49 9.68 -4.28
CA ALA A 101 1.66 8.35 -4.85
C ALA A 101 2.12 8.45 -6.30
N VAL A 102 2.99 7.53 -6.72
CA VAL A 102 3.48 7.38 -8.09
C VAL A 102 3.13 5.99 -8.58
N ALA A 103 2.71 5.89 -9.85
CA ALA A 103 2.56 4.62 -10.56
C ALA A 103 3.48 4.63 -11.80
N ALA A 104 4.29 3.59 -11.97
CA ALA A 104 5.29 3.49 -13.05
C ALA A 104 5.38 2.08 -13.65
N GLU A 105 5.89 1.98 -14.87
CA GLU A 105 6.06 0.71 -15.61
C GLU A 105 7.10 -0.21 -14.98
N ASP A 106 8.11 0.36 -14.32
CA ASP A 106 9.14 -0.37 -13.59
C ASP A 106 9.09 -0.05 -12.09
N ARG A 107 9.64 -0.96 -11.29
CA ARG A 107 9.68 -0.80 -9.84
C ARG A 107 10.67 0.28 -9.41
N ASP A 108 11.81 0.44 -10.09
CA ASP A 108 12.97 1.20 -9.62
C ASP A 108 13.22 2.51 -10.38
#